data_AF-A0A975BGT1-F1
#
_entry.id   AF-A0A975BGT1-F1
#
_cell.length_a   1.000
_cell.length_b   1.000
_cell.length_c   1.000
_cell.angle_alpha   90.00
_cell.angle_beta   90.00
_cell.angle_gamma   90.00
#
_symmetry.space_group_name_H-M   'P 1'
#
loop_
_entity.id
_entity.type
_entity.pdbx_description
1 polymer ?
#
loop_
_entity_poly.entity_id
_entity_poly.type
_entity_poly.pdbx_seq_one_letter_code
_entity_poly.pdbx_strand_id
1 'polypeptide(L)'
;MQIQGIISGRYIELLHEINLPEGLPVIVDIRQSESLSLEEKRRLADRLCGSWADDSSLNEIFTEIEQHRRDSRPREVNFDAAS
;
A
#
# COMPACT_ATOMS: atom_id res chain seq x y z
N MET A 1 -13.23 22.30 -5.39
CA MET A 1 -12.18 21.59 -6.16
C MET A 1 -11.37 20.77 -5.18
N GLN A 2 -11.04 19.52 -5.50
CA GLN A 2 -10.12 18.71 -4.70
C GLN A 2 -8.75 18.72 -5.39
N ILE A 3 -7.71 19.06 -4.64
CA ILE A 3 -6.34 19.19 -5.15
C ILE A 3 -5.48 18.26 -4.31
N GLN A 4 -4.68 17.42 -4.97
CA GLN A 4 -3.80 16.50 -4.26
C GLN A 4 -2.49 17.20 -3.92
N GLY A 5 -1.98 16.91 -2.73
CA GLY A 5 -0.73 17.45 -2.23
C GLY A 5 -0.15 16.61 -1.10
N ILE A 6 1.08 16.94 -0.71
CA ILE A 6 1.81 16.29 0.38
C ILE A 6 2.07 17.34 1.47
N ILE A 7 1.87 16.95 2.73
CA ILE A 7 2.16 17.82 3.88
C ILE A 7 3.67 17.74 4.19
N SER A 8 4.36 18.88 4.05
CA SER A 8 5.78 19.07 4.38
C SER A 8 5.91 20.11 5.50
N GLY A 9 5.85 19.64 6.75
CA GLY A 9 5.87 20.51 7.93
C GLY A 9 4.64 21.41 8.00
N ARG A 10 4.82 22.71 7.69
CA ARG A 10 3.73 23.72 7.70
C ARG A 10 3.19 24.04 6.30
N TYR A 11 3.71 23.40 5.27
CA TYR A 11 3.34 23.64 3.87
C TYR A 11 2.60 22.44 3.30
N ILE A 12 1.66 22.70 2.38
CA ILE A 12 1.05 21.69 1.52
C ILE A 12 1.66 21.88 0.13
N GLU A 13 2.50 20.93 -0.28
CA GLU A 13 3.07 20.91 -1.62
C GLU A 13 2.04 20.32 -2.57
N LEU A 14 1.59 21.09 -3.56
CA LEU A 14 0.65 20.62 -4.57
C LEU A 14 1.39 19.69 -5.54
N LEU A 15 0.79 18.55 -5.87
CA LEU A 15 1.40 17.60 -6.82
C LEU A 15 1.37 18.11 -8.27
N HIS A 16 0.55 19.13 -8.54
CA HIS A 16 0.39 19.73 -9.86
C HIS A 16 0.21 21.24 -9.71
N GLU A 17 0.71 21.98 -10.70
CA GLU A 17 0.43 23.41 -10.81
C GLU A 17 -1.06 23.65 -11.00
N ILE A 18 -1.58 24.64 -10.28
CA ILE A 18 -2.94 25.13 -10.43
C ILE A 18 -2.86 26.58 -10.90
N ASN A 19 -3.60 26.91 -11.96
CA ASN A 19 -3.63 28.25 -12.55
C ASN A 19 -4.46 29.23 -11.69
N LEU A 20 -4.15 29.31 -10.39
CA LEU A 20 -4.75 30.28 -9.48
C LEU A 20 -3.84 31.51 -9.39
N PRO A 21 -4.39 32.73 -9.39
CA PRO A 21 -3.61 33.94 -9.26
C PRO A 21 -2.94 34.02 -7.89
N GLU A 22 -1.73 34.57 -7.85
CA GLU A 22 -1.02 34.83 -6.59
C GLU A 22 -1.83 35.75 -5.67
N GLY A 23 -1.77 35.48 -4.36
CA GLY A 23 -2.48 36.27 -3.34
C GLY A 23 -3.96 35.95 -3.16
N LEU A 24 -4.51 34.97 -3.89
CA LEU A 24 -5.88 34.51 -3.69
C LEU A 24 -6.02 33.79 -2.32
N PRO A 25 -6.93 34.22 -1.43
CA PRO A 25 -7.19 33.51 -0.19
C PRO A 25 -7.85 32.15 -0.48
N VAL A 26 -7.34 31.10 0.15
CA VAL A 26 -7.85 29.73 0.02
C VAL A 26 -8.30 29.19 1.38
N ILE A 27 -9.38 28.40 1.39
CA ILE A 27 -9.85 27.67 2.56
C ILE A 27 -9.49 26.20 2.36
N VAL A 28 -8.80 25.60 3.33
CA VAL A 28 -8.37 24.20 3.29
C VAL A 28 -9.24 23.39 4.24
N ASP A 29 -9.99 22.42 3.70
CA ASP A 29 -10.72 21.39 4.48
C ASP A 29 -9.82 20.16 4.61
N ILE A 30 -9.27 19.94 5.80
CA ILE A 30 -8.42 18.79 6.11
C ILE A 30 -9.30 17.71 6.73
N ARG A 31 -9.59 16.67 5.94
CA ARG A 31 -10.21 15.45 6.45
C ARG A 31 -9.09 14.48 6.76
N GLN A 32 -8.88 14.20 8.04
CA GLN A 32 -8.11 13.01 8.40
C GLN A 32 -8.90 11.83 7.86
N SER A 33 -8.32 11.07 6.93
CA SER A 33 -8.82 9.72 6.73
C SER A 33 -8.67 9.05 8.09
N GLU A 34 -9.78 8.69 8.71
CA GLU A 34 -9.74 7.94 9.95
C GLU A 34 -8.86 6.73 9.68
N SER A 35 -7.66 6.75 10.27
CA SER A 35 -6.78 5.62 10.21
C SER A 35 -7.57 4.47 10.81
N LEU A 36 -7.89 3.46 10.00
CA LEU A 36 -8.69 2.33 10.44
C LEU A 36 -8.16 1.86 11.81
N SER A 37 -9.08 1.75 12.77
CA SER A 37 -8.76 1.17 14.07
C SER A 37 -8.14 -0.21 13.87
N LEU A 38 -7.41 -0.69 14.87
CA LEU A 38 -6.82 -2.02 14.80
C LEU A 38 -7.87 -3.12 14.54
N GLU A 39 -9.08 -2.95 15.07
CA GLU A 39 -10.20 -3.86 14.82
C GLU A 39 -10.70 -3.79 13.38
N GLU A 40 -10.86 -2.59 12.81
CA GLU A 40 -11.28 -2.44 11.42
C GLU A 40 -10.21 -2.95 10.44
N LYS A 41 -8.93 -2.76 10.76
CA LYS A 41 -7.82 -3.36 10.00
C LYS A 41 -7.89 -4.88 10.02
N ARG A 42 -8.19 -5.49 11.19
CA ARG A 42 -8.37 -6.94 11.30
C ARG A 42 -9.57 -7.41 10.48
N ARG A 43 -10.74 -6.78 10.62
CA ARG A 43 -11.93 -7.11 9.81
C ARG A 43 -11.70 -6.94 8.31
N LEU A 44 -10.89 -5.96 7.91
CA LEU A 44 -10.50 -5.79 6.51
C LEU A 44 -9.59 -6.94 6.06
N ALA A 45 -8.57 -7.28 6.84
CA ALA A 45 -7.69 -8.41 6.56
C ALA A 45 -8.47 -9.73 6.47
N ASP A 46 -9.35 -10.01 7.42
CA ASP A 46 -10.18 -11.22 7.45
C ASP A 46 -11.06 -11.35 6.19
N ARG A 47 -11.56 -10.22 5.65
CA ARG A 47 -12.35 -10.22 4.41
C ARG A 47 -11.51 -10.42 3.16
N LEU A 48 -10.27 -9.95 3.14
CA LEU A 48 -9.40 -9.97 1.97
C LEU A 48 -8.55 -11.24 1.89
N CYS A 49 -8.17 -11.81 3.02
CA CYS A 49 -7.41 -13.06 3.09
C CYS A 49 -8.19 -14.19 2.42
N GLY A 50 -7.55 -14.84 1.44
CA GLY A 50 -8.18 -15.92 0.67
C GLY A 50 -9.17 -15.45 -0.40
N SER A 51 -9.35 -14.14 -0.62
CA SER A 51 -10.24 -13.62 -1.68
C SER A 51 -9.87 -14.08 -3.09
N TRP A 52 -8.61 -14.50 -3.30
CA TRP A 52 -8.11 -15.05 -4.55
C TRP A 52 -8.04 -16.59 -4.57
N ALA A 53 -8.52 -17.27 -3.52
CA ALA A 53 -8.39 -18.73 -3.41
C ALA A 53 -9.11 -19.48 -4.54
N ASP A 54 -10.24 -18.95 -4.99
CA ASP A 54 -11.07 -19.54 -6.04
C ASP A 54 -10.82 -18.90 -7.43
N ASP A 55 -9.84 -18.00 -7.55
CA ASP A 55 -9.52 -17.36 -8.82
C ASP A 55 -8.62 -18.25 -9.68
N SER A 56 -9.25 -19.04 -10.56
CA SER A 56 -8.55 -19.96 -11.45
C SER A 56 -7.63 -19.27 -12.47
N SER A 57 -7.78 -17.96 -12.71
CA SER A 57 -6.90 -17.23 -13.63
C SER A 57 -5.47 -17.13 -13.09
N LEU A 58 -5.29 -17.26 -11.78
CA LEU A 58 -3.99 -17.20 -11.13
C LEU A 58 -3.25 -18.56 -11.12
N ASN A 59 -3.90 -19.65 -11.56
CA ASN A 59 -3.34 -20.99 -11.49
C ASN A 59 -2.02 -21.12 -12.26
N GLU A 60 -1.90 -20.52 -13.44
CA GLU A 60 -0.66 -20.54 -14.23
C GLU A 60 0.48 -19.83 -13.48
N ILE A 61 0.20 -18.67 -12.90
CA ILE A 61 1.17 -17.88 -12.12
C ILE A 61 1.66 -18.68 -10.91
N PHE A 62 0.76 -19.29 -10.14
CA PHE A 62 1.15 -20.10 -8.99
C PHE A 62 1.91 -21.37 -9.39
N THR A 63 1.57 -21.98 -10.52
CA THR A 63 2.29 -23.14 -11.07
C THR A 63 3.71 -22.77 -11.46
N GLU A 64 3.90 -21.63 -12.11
CA GLU A 64 5.22 -21.09 -12.45
C GLU A 64 6.04 -20.82 -11.18
N ILE A 65 5.48 -20.09 -10.21
CA ILE A 65 6.15 -19.81 -8.92
C ILE A 65 6.59 -21.11 -8.24
N GLU A 66 5.74 -22.13 -8.24
CA GLU A 66 6.06 -23.42 -7.62
C GLU A 66 7.18 -24.15 -8.35
N GLN A 67 7.21 -24.09 -9.69
CA GLN A 67 8.30 -24.65 -10.48
C GLN A 67 9.62 -23.93 -10.16
N HIS A 68 9.60 -22.60 -10.14
CA HIS A 68 10.76 -21.79 -9.75
C HIS A 68 11.27 -22.13 -8.35
N ARG A 69 10.38 -22.35 -7.37
CA ARG A 69 10.77 -22.75 -6.02
C ARG A 69 11.46 -24.11 -5.97
N ARG A 70 10.98 -25.08 -6.75
CA ARG A 70 11.61 -26.42 -6.84
C ARG A 70 12.99 -26.37 -7.46
N ASP A 71 13.16 -25.52 -8.48
CA ASP A 71 14.43 -25.39 -9.20
C ASP A 71 15.42 -24.49 -8.47
N SER A 72 14.95 -23.65 -7.55
CA SER A 72 15.78 -22.76 -6.74
C SER A 72 16.53 -23.52 -5.66
N ARG A 73 17.84 -23.28 -5.56
CA ARG A 73 18.61 -23.75 -4.40
C ARG A 73 18.11 -23.03 -3.14
N PRO A 74 17.76 -23.76 -2.06
CA PRO A 74 17.40 -23.14 -0.79
C PRO A 74 18.51 -22.22 -0.31
N ARG A 75 18.14 -21.10 0.31
CA ARG A 75 19.11 -20.22 0.97
C ARG A 75 19.76 -20.99 2.13
N GLU A 76 21.08 -20.93 2.22
CA GLU A 76 21.80 -21.46 3.38
C GLU A 76 21.36 -20.71 4.63
N VAL A 77 20.87 -21.46 5.61
CA VAL A 77 20.49 -20.95 6.92
C VAL A 77 21.66 -21.20 7.86
N ASN A 78 22.25 -20.13 8.38
CA ASN A 78 23.26 -20.23 9.42
C ASN A 78 22.56 -20.34 10.77
N PHE A 79 22.52 -21.55 11.33
CA PHE A 79 21.93 -21.81 12.64
C PHE A 79 22.80 -21.32 13.81
N ASP A 80 24.06 -20.97 13.55
CA ASP A 80 25.03 -20.52 14.55
C ASP A 80 25.14 -18.99 14.64
N ALA A 81 24.42 -18.24 13.79
CA ALA A 81 24.47 -16.78 13.73
C ALA A 81 23.92 -16.07 14.98
N ALA A 82 23.27 -16.81 15.89
CA ALA A 82 22.77 -16.33 17.17
C ALA A 82 23.48 -17.04 18.33
N SER A 83 24.82 -16.95 18.37
CA SER A 83 25.63 -17.26 19.56
C SER A 83 26.45 -16.04 19.97
#